data_AF-B0N250-F1
#
_entry.id   AF-B0N250-F1
#
_cell.length_a   1.000
_cell.length_b   1.000
_cell.length_c   1.000
_cell.angle_alpha   90.00
_cell.angle_beta   90.00
_cell.angle_gamma   90.00
#
_symmetry.space_group_name_H-M   'P 1'
#
loop_
_entity.id
_entity.type
_entity.pdbx_description
1 polymer ?
#
loop_
_entity_poly.entity_id
_entity_poly.type
_entity_poly.pdbx_seq_one_letter_code
_entity_poly.pdbx_strand_id
1 'polypeptide(L)'
;MEINIAICDDDKNYINEIIQYLNNCSWKRNNSFVYHTFYCGEALLESKQYFDFIILDIEMDKVSGIEVKEIFYNRNNQSRIIFLTNYEEYMSDSFGKNVYGYISKDVLHKMDIPLNKIFKELLEHRLIKISEDIIDLYEVYYVKADGPYINIHTNGSYEVYRMTLKDFANKIHNSNFIRIHKSYLINMRYINEINNKFLILDNDERLPISKSNRKTVLITYRKYLLENIIYD
;
A
#
# COMPACT_ATOMS: atom_id res chain seq x y z
N MET A 1 3.04 5.64 -10.01
CA MET A 1 2.34 4.93 -8.91
C MET A 1 1.47 5.93 -8.18
N GLU A 2 0.28 5.55 -7.75
CA GLU A 2 -0.46 6.35 -6.77
C GLU A 2 0.03 6.01 -5.36
N ILE A 3 0.29 7.02 -4.52
CA ILE A 3 0.85 6.88 -3.18
C ILE A 3 -0.03 7.63 -2.20
N ASN A 4 -0.64 6.90 -1.27
CA ASN A 4 -1.51 7.45 -0.24
C ASN A 4 -0.67 7.84 0.98
N ILE A 5 -0.65 9.14 1.28
CA ILE A 5 0.19 9.72 2.33
C ILE A 5 -0.72 10.35 3.39
N ALA A 6 -0.65 9.84 4.61
CA ALA A 6 -1.25 10.54 5.75
C ALA A 6 -0.26 11.56 6.32
N ILE A 7 -0.74 12.76 6.65
CA ILE A 7 0.03 13.80 7.35
C ILE A 7 -0.80 14.21 8.56
N CYS A 8 -0.26 14.04 9.76
CA CYS A 8 -0.97 14.30 11.01
C CYS A 8 -0.14 15.21 11.92
N ASP A 9 -0.63 16.42 12.12
CA ASP A 9 -0.02 17.48 12.91
C ASP A 9 -1.11 18.49 13.28
N ASP A 10 -1.12 19.01 14.51
CA ASP A 10 -2.12 19.98 14.94
C ASP A 10 -1.89 21.38 14.33
N ASP A 11 -0.67 21.65 13.82
CA ASP A 11 -0.35 22.86 13.06
C ASP A 11 -0.67 22.71 11.56
N LYS A 12 -1.76 23.35 11.15
CA LYS A 12 -2.21 23.43 9.75
C LYS A 12 -1.17 24.06 8.80
N ASN A 13 -0.41 25.04 9.26
CA ASN A 13 0.60 25.68 8.43
C ASN A 13 1.75 24.71 8.18
N TYR A 14 2.14 23.95 9.20
CA TYR A 14 3.20 22.97 9.09
C TYR A 14 2.81 21.80 8.18
N ILE A 15 1.55 21.35 8.20
CA ILE A 15 1.02 20.41 7.19
C ILE A 15 1.21 20.93 5.77
N ASN A 16 0.91 22.20 5.52
CA ASN A 16 1.09 22.79 4.19
C ASN A 16 2.57 22.84 3.79
N GLU A 17 3.48 23.11 4.73
CA GLU A 17 4.93 23.07 4.51
C GLU A 17 5.40 21.67 4.10
N ILE A 18 4.92 20.63 4.81
CA ILE A 18 5.21 19.22 4.48
C ILE A 18 4.69 18.88 3.06
N ILE A 19 3.47 19.29 2.73
CA ILE A 19 2.90 19.05 1.39
C ILE A 19 3.73 19.76 0.31
N GLN A 20 4.16 21.00 0.54
CA GLN A 20 5.04 21.71 -0.39
C GLN A 20 6.39 21.00 -0.55
N TYR A 21 6.99 20.56 0.55
CA TYR A 21 8.22 19.77 0.52
C TYR A 21 8.05 18.49 -0.32
N LEU A 22 7.00 17.71 -0.05
CA LEU A 22 6.71 16.47 -0.77
C LEU A 22 6.39 16.71 -2.26
N ASN A 23 5.75 17.82 -2.61
CA ASN A 23 5.49 18.16 -4.01
C ASN A 23 6.78 18.51 -4.78
N ASN A 24 7.79 19.03 -4.08
CA ASN A 24 9.07 19.41 -4.67
C ASN A 24 10.09 18.25 -4.69
N CYS A 25 9.82 17.14 -4.02
CA CYS A 25 10.73 16.01 -3.95
C CYS A 25 10.82 15.28 -5.31
N SER A 26 11.96 14.63 -5.57
CA SER A 26 12.21 13.91 -6.82
C SER A 26 11.20 12.78 -7.06
N TRP A 27 10.67 12.17 -6.00
CA TRP A 27 9.73 11.06 -6.05
C TRP A 27 8.35 11.45 -6.56
N LYS A 28 7.89 12.69 -6.30
CA LYS A 28 6.60 13.19 -6.83
C LYS A 28 6.61 13.28 -8.36
N ARG A 29 7.77 13.54 -8.98
CA ARG A 29 7.86 13.61 -10.46
C ARG A 29 7.50 12.30 -11.14
N ASN A 30 7.75 11.18 -10.47
CA ASN A 30 7.53 9.84 -11.01
C ASN A 30 6.27 9.16 -10.42
N ASN A 31 5.55 9.82 -9.51
CA ASN A 31 4.44 9.22 -8.75
C ASN A 31 3.30 10.22 -8.47
N SER A 32 2.07 9.76 -8.49
CA SER A 32 0.90 10.52 -8.06
C SER A 32 0.74 10.42 -6.54
N PHE A 33 1.12 11.46 -5.80
CA PHE A 33 0.81 11.51 -4.36
C PHE A 33 -0.62 11.98 -4.11
N VAL A 34 -1.33 11.26 -3.24
CA VAL A 34 -2.65 11.58 -2.69
C VAL A 34 -2.45 11.86 -1.21
N TYR A 35 -2.76 13.08 -0.78
CA TYR A 35 -2.54 13.55 0.58
C TYR A 35 -3.83 13.46 1.41
N HIS A 36 -3.72 12.89 2.60
CA HIS A 36 -4.79 12.80 3.60
C HIS A 36 -4.31 13.52 4.86
N THR A 37 -4.92 14.65 5.20
CA THR A 37 -4.46 15.50 6.31
C THR A 37 -5.33 15.31 7.54
N PHE A 38 -4.69 15.19 8.70
CA PHE A 38 -5.33 15.03 10.00
C PHE A 38 -4.75 16.04 10.98
N TYR A 39 -5.56 16.52 11.91
CA TYR A 39 -5.16 17.54 12.90
C TYR A 39 -5.12 17.02 14.34
N CYS A 40 -5.39 15.73 14.52
CA CYS A 40 -5.28 15.04 15.79
C CYS A 40 -5.15 13.52 15.56
N GLY A 41 -4.58 12.82 16.54
CA GLY A 41 -4.37 11.38 16.48
C GLY A 41 -5.67 10.58 16.35
N GLU A 42 -6.76 11.01 16.98
CA GLU A 42 -8.05 10.30 16.92
C GLU A 42 -8.63 10.27 15.50
N ALA A 43 -8.61 11.41 14.80
CA ALA A 43 -9.11 11.49 13.44
C ALA A 43 -8.30 10.58 12.49
N LEU A 44 -6.97 10.52 12.68
CA LEU A 44 -6.11 9.60 11.94
C LEU A 44 -6.45 8.13 12.27
N LEU A 45 -6.70 7.81 13.54
CA LEU A 45 -7.05 6.45 13.99
C LEU A 45 -8.44 5.99 13.57
N GLU A 46 -9.37 6.92 13.35
CA GLU A 46 -10.72 6.65 12.84
C GLU A 46 -10.74 6.48 11.31
N SER A 47 -9.71 6.99 10.62
CA SER A 47 -9.55 6.80 9.18
C SER A 47 -9.49 5.32 8.83
N LYS A 48 -10.24 4.94 7.79
CA LYS A 48 -10.19 3.60 7.20
C LYS A 48 -9.40 3.56 5.89
N GLN A 49 -8.77 4.68 5.54
CA GLN A 49 -7.90 4.74 4.37
C GLN A 49 -6.65 3.88 4.59
N TYR A 50 -6.19 3.27 3.51
CA TYR A 50 -4.84 2.72 3.45
C TYR A 50 -3.83 3.84 3.23
N PHE A 51 -2.73 3.81 3.97
CA PHE A 51 -1.60 4.71 3.73
C PHE A 51 -0.33 3.91 3.44
N ASP A 52 0.38 4.28 2.38
CA ASP A 52 1.71 3.73 2.08
C ASP A 52 2.71 4.17 3.16
N PHE A 53 2.60 5.43 3.57
CA PHE A 53 3.31 5.98 4.72
C PHE A 53 2.57 7.15 5.38
N ILE A 54 2.96 7.45 6.61
CA ILE A 54 2.39 8.45 7.50
C ILE A 54 3.51 9.36 7.97
N ILE A 55 3.33 10.67 7.84
CA ILE A 55 4.12 11.69 8.53
C ILE A 55 3.33 12.11 9.75
N LEU A 56 3.94 11.95 10.94
CA LEU A 56 3.22 12.01 12.20
C LEU A 56 3.98 12.86 13.20
N ASP A 57 3.35 13.92 13.71
CA ASP A 57 3.83 14.58 14.91
C ASP A 57 3.62 13.68 16.14
N ILE A 58 4.48 13.83 17.14
CA ILE A 58 4.37 13.12 18.41
C ILE A 58 3.51 13.91 19.39
N GLU A 59 3.71 15.21 19.49
CA GLU A 59 2.99 16.04 20.44
C GLU A 59 1.68 16.54 19.82
N MET A 60 0.58 15.89 20.17
CA MET A 60 -0.76 16.28 19.77
C MET A 60 -1.69 16.14 20.98
N ASP A 61 -2.75 16.94 21.02
CA ASP A 61 -3.73 16.86 22.11
C ASP A 61 -4.38 15.47 22.17
N LYS A 62 -4.62 14.99 23.41
CA LYS A 62 -5.26 13.72 23.80
C LYS A 62 -4.56 12.43 23.38
N VAL A 63 -4.19 12.26 22.11
CA VAL A 63 -3.54 11.05 21.60
C VAL A 63 -2.25 11.42 20.89
N SER A 64 -1.13 11.04 21.50
CA SER A 64 0.21 11.28 20.96
C SER A 64 0.50 10.43 19.72
N GLY A 65 1.45 10.87 18.90
CA GLY A 65 1.90 10.08 17.74
C GLY A 65 2.47 8.70 18.12
N ILE A 66 3.05 8.57 19.31
CA ILE A 66 3.53 7.27 19.82
C ILE A 66 2.33 6.34 20.08
N GLU A 67 1.27 6.83 20.71
CA GLU A 67 0.04 6.05 20.93
C GLU A 67 -0.62 5.65 19.61
N VAL A 68 -0.65 6.56 18.62
CA VAL A 68 -1.13 6.25 17.26
C VAL A 68 -0.33 5.07 16.66
N LYS A 69 1.01 5.11 16.74
CA LYS A 69 1.89 4.03 16.27
C LYS A 69 1.53 2.70 16.94
N GLU A 70 1.40 2.68 18.27
CA GLU A 70 1.10 1.44 19.02
C GLU A 70 -0.29 0.88 18.66
N ILE A 71 -1.30 1.74 18.49
CA ILE A 71 -2.65 1.31 18.10
C ILE A 71 -2.63 0.74 16.67
N PHE A 72 -1.94 1.39 15.73
CA PHE A 72 -1.78 0.89 14.37
C PHE A 72 -1.02 -0.43 14.31
N TYR A 73 0.04 -0.59 15.10
CA TYR A 73 0.75 -1.86 15.23
C TYR A 73 -0.19 -2.98 15.68
N ASN A 74 -1.00 -2.75 16.73
CA ASN A 74 -1.96 -3.72 17.24
C ASN A 74 -3.09 -4.05 16.23
N ARG A 75 -3.41 -3.14 15.32
CA ARG A 75 -4.35 -3.36 14.22
C ARG A 75 -3.73 -4.05 13.00
N ASN A 76 -2.48 -4.51 13.09
CA ASN A 76 -1.69 -5.05 11.97
C ASN A 76 -1.56 -4.10 10.77
N ASN A 77 -1.66 -2.78 11.01
CA ASN A 77 -1.44 -1.78 9.98
C ASN A 77 0.03 -1.81 9.52
N GLN A 78 0.25 -1.78 8.20
CA GLN A 78 1.57 -1.88 7.57
C GLN A 78 2.11 -0.53 7.06
N SER A 79 1.40 0.57 7.33
CA SER A 79 1.83 1.91 6.95
C SER A 79 3.16 2.24 7.59
N ARG A 80 4.07 2.80 6.79
CA ARG A 80 5.41 3.20 7.24
C ARG A 80 5.31 4.56 7.93
N ILE A 81 5.90 4.72 9.09
CA ILE A 81 5.79 5.96 9.88
C ILE A 81 7.11 6.72 9.82
N ILE A 82 7.01 8.03 9.53
CA ILE A 82 8.06 9.01 9.73
C ILE A 82 7.56 9.96 10.82
N PHE A 83 8.23 9.96 11.97
CA PHE A 83 7.96 10.97 12.98
C PHE A 83 8.61 12.29 12.59
N LEU A 84 7.87 13.38 12.74
CA LEU A 84 8.33 14.73 12.43
C LEU A 84 7.99 15.66 13.61
N THR A 85 8.95 15.85 14.52
CA THR A 85 8.70 16.51 15.81
C THR A 85 9.96 17.17 16.38
N ASN A 86 9.85 18.23 17.18
CA ASN A 86 11.00 18.93 17.77
C ASN A 86 11.46 18.37 19.14
N TYR A 87 10.86 17.27 19.61
CA TYR A 87 11.04 16.75 20.98
C TYR A 87 11.91 15.51 21.06
N GLU A 88 13.23 15.70 21.17
CA GLU A 88 14.22 14.63 21.16
C GLU A 88 14.00 13.56 22.24
N GLU A 89 13.38 13.88 23.38
CA GLU A 89 13.11 12.92 24.46
C GLU A 89 12.30 11.70 24.00
N TYR A 90 11.43 11.86 22.99
CA TYR A 90 10.59 10.79 22.47
C TYR A 90 11.29 9.89 21.44
N MET A 91 12.54 10.18 21.10
CA MET A 91 13.28 9.43 20.08
C MET A 91 13.36 7.94 20.42
N SER A 92 13.61 7.58 21.68
CA SER A 92 13.71 6.17 22.11
C SER A 92 12.39 5.42 21.96
N ASP A 93 11.27 6.04 22.32
CA ASP A 93 9.93 5.44 22.27
C ASP A 93 9.37 5.37 20.83
N SER A 94 9.88 6.25 19.97
CA SER A 94 9.52 6.29 18.56
C SER A 94 10.04 5.07 17.78
N PHE A 95 11.11 4.41 18.23
CA PHE A 95 11.64 3.24 17.54
C PHE A 95 10.66 2.05 17.58
N GLY A 96 10.76 1.20 16.57
CA GLY A 96 9.95 -0.02 16.50
C GLY A 96 9.62 -0.45 15.09
N LYS A 97 8.69 -1.40 14.99
CA LYS A 97 8.24 -1.92 13.71
C LYS A 97 7.56 -0.82 12.89
N ASN A 98 7.81 -0.82 11.59
CA ASN A 98 7.25 0.13 10.61
C ASN A 98 7.65 1.60 10.81
N VAL A 99 8.62 1.92 11.67
CA VAL A 99 9.15 3.29 11.81
C VAL A 99 10.40 3.45 10.95
N TYR A 100 10.36 4.40 10.03
CA TYR A 100 11.38 4.59 8.98
C TYR A 100 12.26 5.79 9.24
N GLY A 101 11.76 6.78 9.99
CA GLY A 101 12.52 7.96 10.36
C GLY A 101 11.92 8.66 11.57
N TYR A 102 12.79 9.36 12.27
CA TYR A 102 12.45 10.35 13.27
C TYR A 102 13.24 11.61 12.89
N ILE A 103 12.55 12.67 12.52
CA ILE A 103 13.11 13.89 11.94
C ILE A 103 12.66 15.08 12.79
N SER A 104 13.59 15.98 13.12
CA SER A 104 13.22 17.25 13.73
C SER A 104 12.62 18.20 12.70
N LYS A 105 11.59 18.96 13.10
CA LYS A 105 10.92 19.93 12.22
C LYS A 105 11.90 20.96 11.67
N ASP A 106 12.95 21.28 12.43
CA ASP A 106 14.03 22.21 12.05
C ASP A 106 14.94 21.68 10.91
N VAL A 107 14.88 20.39 10.60
CA VAL A 107 15.70 19.72 9.59
C VAL A 107 14.87 18.89 8.62
N LEU A 108 13.73 19.42 8.16
CA LEU A 108 12.79 18.77 7.24
C LEU A 108 13.46 18.13 6.00
N HIS A 109 14.52 18.75 5.47
CA HIS A 109 15.31 18.23 4.34
C HIS A 109 15.93 16.83 4.57
N LYS A 110 16.10 16.40 5.83
CA LYS A 110 16.57 15.04 6.16
C LYS A 110 15.52 13.96 5.89
N MET A 111 14.27 14.34 5.65
CA MET A 111 13.17 13.42 5.32
C MET A 111 13.42 12.64 4.03
N ASP A 112 14.30 13.10 3.15
CA ASP A 112 14.68 12.34 1.95
C ASP A 112 15.27 10.95 2.27
N ILE A 113 15.95 10.80 3.41
CA ILE A 113 16.54 9.51 3.84
C ILE A 113 15.46 8.45 4.09
N PRO A 114 14.47 8.66 4.99
CA PRO A 114 13.38 7.71 5.17
C PRO A 114 12.50 7.57 3.93
N LEU A 115 12.24 8.66 3.18
CA LEU A 115 11.47 8.58 1.93
C LEU A 115 12.14 7.65 0.91
N ASN A 116 13.45 7.77 0.70
CA ASN A 116 14.19 6.88 -0.21
C ASN A 116 14.04 5.41 0.19
N LYS A 117 14.09 5.10 1.49
CA LYS A 117 13.91 3.75 2.00
C LYS A 117 12.48 3.24 1.76
N ILE A 118 11.47 4.07 2.04
CA ILE A 118 10.05 3.77 1.79
C ILE A 118 9.81 3.50 0.31
N PHE A 119 10.22 4.42 -0.57
CA PHE A 119 9.99 4.29 -2.01
C PHE A 119 10.73 3.10 -2.61
N LYS A 120 11.95 2.82 -2.16
CA LYS A 120 12.68 1.62 -2.60
C LYS A 120 11.91 0.35 -2.26
N GLU A 121 11.37 0.24 -1.04
CA GLU A 121 10.60 -0.92 -0.62
C GLU A 121 9.24 -1.02 -1.34
N LEU A 122 8.55 0.10 -1.55
CA LEU A 122 7.34 0.14 -2.36
C LEU A 122 7.60 -0.32 -3.80
N LEU A 123 8.73 0.07 -4.38
CA LEU A 123 9.16 -0.39 -5.70
C LEU A 123 9.55 -1.87 -5.70
N GLU A 124 10.29 -2.36 -4.69
CA GLU A 124 10.67 -3.78 -4.58
C GLU A 124 9.44 -4.70 -4.41
N HIS A 125 8.41 -4.24 -3.71
CA HIS A 125 7.15 -5.01 -3.58
C HIS A 125 6.22 -4.88 -4.79
N ARG A 126 6.48 -3.94 -5.69
CA ARG A 126 5.75 -3.72 -6.94
C ARG A 126 6.40 -4.42 -8.12
N LEU A 127 7.72 -4.42 -8.19
CA LEU A 127 8.48 -4.97 -9.31
C LEU A 127 9.00 -6.36 -8.96
N ILE A 128 8.64 -7.36 -9.75
CA ILE A 128 9.21 -8.70 -9.63
C ILE A 128 10.07 -9.02 -10.84
N LYS A 129 11.22 -9.67 -10.61
CA LYS A 129 12.05 -10.21 -11.68
C LYS A 129 11.61 -11.65 -12.01
N ILE A 130 11.25 -11.89 -13.27
CA ILE A 130 10.99 -13.21 -13.83
C ILE A 130 11.92 -13.39 -15.04
N SER A 131 12.85 -14.34 -14.94
CA SER A 131 13.93 -14.48 -15.93
C SER A 131 14.72 -13.17 -16.05
N GLU A 132 14.76 -12.54 -17.23
CA GLU A 132 15.39 -11.23 -17.43
C GLU A 132 14.40 -10.05 -17.44
N ASP A 133 13.11 -10.33 -17.36
CA ASP A 133 12.07 -9.31 -17.42
C ASP A 133 11.75 -8.77 -16.02
N ILE A 134 11.45 -7.47 -15.96
CA ILE A 134 10.94 -6.79 -14.77
C ILE A 134 9.45 -6.56 -14.99
N ILE A 135 8.63 -7.21 -14.17
CA ILE A 135 7.18 -7.11 -14.25
C ILE A 135 6.69 -6.21 -13.13
N ASP A 136 5.92 -5.22 -13.54
CA ASP A 136 5.20 -4.33 -12.63
C ASP A 136 3.87 -4.96 -12.22
N LEU A 137 3.81 -5.46 -10.97
CA LEU A 137 2.61 -6.09 -10.41
C LEU A 137 1.40 -5.18 -10.37
N TYR A 138 1.57 -3.85 -10.41
CA TYR A 138 0.44 -2.95 -10.50
C TYR A 138 -0.25 -3.07 -11.84
N GLU A 139 0.47 -3.28 -12.94
CA GLU A 139 -0.11 -3.40 -14.28
C GLU A 139 -0.75 -4.78 -14.53
N VAL A 140 -0.54 -5.74 -13.62
CA VAL A 140 -1.05 -7.10 -13.74
C VAL A 140 -2.49 -7.18 -13.21
N TYR A 141 -3.40 -7.48 -14.13
CA TYR A 141 -4.82 -7.74 -13.83
C TYR A 141 -4.98 -9.12 -13.22
N TYR A 142 -4.41 -10.13 -13.87
CA TYR A 142 -4.44 -11.50 -13.41
C TYR A 142 -3.34 -12.35 -14.03
N VAL A 143 -3.13 -13.53 -13.45
CA VAL A 143 -2.23 -14.55 -13.95
C VAL A 143 -3.01 -15.83 -14.16
N LYS A 144 -2.94 -16.36 -15.38
CA LYS A 144 -3.60 -17.60 -15.81
C LYS A 144 -2.60 -18.73 -15.96
N ALA A 145 -2.92 -19.91 -15.48
CA ALA A 145 -2.08 -21.10 -15.73
C ALA A 145 -2.43 -21.70 -17.08
N ASP A 146 -1.39 -22.06 -17.82
CA ASP A 146 -1.47 -22.74 -19.10
C ASP A 146 -0.40 -23.84 -19.18
N GLY A 147 -0.77 -25.05 -18.72
CA GLY A 147 0.16 -26.17 -18.61
C GLY A 147 1.36 -25.85 -17.69
N PRO A 148 2.62 -25.96 -18.18
CA PRO A 148 3.81 -25.61 -17.42
C PRO A 148 4.15 -24.10 -17.47
N TYR A 149 3.28 -23.29 -18.09
CA TYR A 149 3.44 -21.86 -18.23
C TYR A 149 2.39 -21.09 -17.42
N ILE A 150 2.66 -19.81 -17.21
CA ILE A 150 1.67 -18.81 -16.84
C ILE A 150 1.60 -17.74 -17.91
N ASN A 151 0.40 -17.19 -18.09
CA ASN A 151 0.15 -15.99 -18.85
C ASN A 151 -0.13 -14.87 -17.85
N ILE A 152 0.70 -13.85 -17.85
CA ILE A 152 0.53 -12.65 -17.02
C ILE A 152 -0.21 -11.64 -17.87
N HIS A 153 -1.46 -11.38 -17.52
CA HIS A 153 -2.35 -10.49 -18.25
C HIS A 153 -2.25 -9.07 -17.69
N THR A 154 -1.94 -8.12 -18.57
CA THR A 154 -1.95 -6.68 -18.32
C THR A 154 -3.03 -6.05 -19.20
N ASN A 155 -3.09 -4.71 -19.26
CA ASN A 155 -4.13 -4.03 -20.04
C ASN A 155 -3.98 -4.32 -21.56
N GLY A 156 -4.82 -5.21 -22.08
CA GLY A 156 -4.93 -5.52 -23.51
C GLY A 156 -3.88 -6.48 -24.07
N SER A 157 -2.96 -7.00 -23.25
CA SER A 157 -1.96 -7.98 -23.68
C SER A 157 -1.61 -8.98 -22.57
N TYR A 158 -0.80 -9.99 -22.91
CA TYR A 158 -0.24 -10.90 -21.94
C TYR A 158 1.16 -11.36 -22.33
N GLU A 159 1.96 -11.70 -21.33
CA GLU A 159 3.29 -12.28 -21.49
C GLU A 159 3.32 -13.71 -20.93
N VAL A 160 4.13 -14.58 -21.52
CA VAL A 160 4.16 -16.02 -21.21
C VAL A 160 5.47 -16.40 -20.55
N TYR A 161 5.38 -17.02 -19.37
CA TYR A 161 6.54 -17.44 -18.59
C TYR A 161 6.46 -18.92 -18.21
N ARG A 162 7.58 -19.64 -18.31
CA ARG A 162 7.68 -21.04 -17.86
C ARG A 162 7.80 -21.10 -16.34
N MET A 163 6.69 -21.02 -15.65
CA MET A 163 6.60 -21.04 -14.19
C MET A 163 5.23 -21.54 -13.77
N THR A 164 5.09 -22.04 -12.54
CA THR A 164 3.76 -22.37 -12.00
C THR A 164 3.11 -21.16 -11.34
N LEU A 165 1.78 -21.17 -11.27
CA LEU A 165 1.03 -20.17 -10.52
C LEU A 165 1.38 -20.13 -9.02
N LYS A 166 1.82 -21.25 -8.44
CA LYS A 166 2.25 -21.31 -7.05
C LYS A 166 3.59 -20.58 -6.86
N ASP A 167 4.53 -20.79 -7.77
CA ASP A 167 5.84 -20.13 -7.72
C ASP A 167 5.70 -18.62 -7.95
N PHE A 168 4.82 -18.20 -8.86
CA PHE A 168 4.44 -16.79 -9.01
C PHE A 168 3.90 -16.22 -7.70
N ALA A 169 2.92 -16.90 -7.08
CA ALA A 169 2.31 -16.46 -5.83
C ALA A 169 3.31 -16.38 -4.66
N ASN A 170 4.36 -17.20 -4.65
CA ASN A 170 5.42 -17.14 -3.63
C ASN A 170 6.45 -16.03 -3.89
N LYS A 171 6.60 -15.57 -5.15
CA LYS A 171 7.50 -14.47 -5.51
C LYS A 171 6.90 -13.10 -5.21
N ILE A 172 5.58 -12.98 -5.17
CA ILE A 172 4.91 -11.72 -4.84
C ILE A 172 4.82 -11.55 -3.33
N HIS A 173 5.28 -10.40 -2.84
CA HIS A 173 5.09 -10.00 -1.43
C HIS A 173 3.76 -9.26 -1.21
N ASN A 174 3.06 -8.93 -2.30
CA ASN A 174 1.87 -8.09 -2.29
C ASN A 174 0.59 -8.90 -1.96
N SER A 175 -0.13 -8.45 -0.91
CA SER A 175 -1.41 -9.02 -0.46
C SER A 175 -2.60 -8.78 -1.41
N ASN A 176 -2.43 -7.97 -2.46
CA ASN A 176 -3.49 -7.63 -3.39
C ASN A 176 -3.85 -8.79 -4.33
N PHE A 177 -3.04 -9.84 -4.42
CA PHE A 177 -3.34 -10.99 -5.26
C PHE A 177 -4.08 -12.09 -4.51
N ILE A 178 -5.12 -12.63 -5.12
CA ILE A 178 -5.93 -13.71 -4.56
C ILE A 178 -6.17 -14.85 -5.54
N ARG A 179 -6.13 -16.07 -5.01
CA ARG A 179 -6.45 -17.29 -5.76
C ARG A 179 -7.96 -17.48 -5.86
N ILE A 180 -8.51 -17.36 -7.07
CA ILE A 180 -9.96 -17.54 -7.31
C ILE A 180 -10.30 -18.90 -7.92
N HIS A 181 -9.35 -19.54 -8.59
CA HIS A 181 -9.53 -20.82 -9.28
C HIS A 181 -8.22 -21.59 -9.31
N LYS A 182 -8.24 -22.89 -9.65
CA LYS A 182 -7.00 -23.67 -9.87
C LYS A 182 -6.11 -23.12 -10.99
N SER A 183 -6.66 -22.27 -11.85
CA SER A 183 -5.97 -21.68 -13.01
C SER A 183 -5.86 -20.16 -12.96
N TYR A 184 -6.35 -19.48 -11.91
CA TYR A 184 -6.39 -18.02 -11.87
C TYR A 184 -5.95 -17.47 -10.51
N LEU A 185 -4.99 -16.56 -10.56
CA LEU A 185 -4.62 -15.64 -9.49
C LEU A 185 -4.93 -14.23 -10.00
N ILE A 186 -5.68 -13.42 -9.27
CA ILE A 186 -6.13 -12.10 -9.74
C ILE A 186 -5.69 -11.00 -8.77
N ASN A 187 -5.46 -9.81 -9.29
CA ASN A 187 -5.21 -8.61 -8.50
C ASN A 187 -6.55 -7.98 -8.11
N MET A 188 -6.80 -7.88 -6.80
CA MET A 188 -8.06 -7.36 -6.25
C MET A 188 -8.30 -5.89 -6.58
N ARG A 189 -7.25 -5.13 -6.93
CA ARG A 189 -7.34 -3.73 -7.37
C ARG A 189 -8.27 -3.55 -8.55
N TYR A 190 -8.30 -4.53 -9.45
CA TYR A 190 -9.03 -4.45 -10.71
C TYR A 190 -10.39 -5.13 -10.67
N ILE A 191 -10.87 -5.55 -9.50
CA ILE A 191 -12.20 -6.17 -9.39
C ILE A 191 -13.26 -5.08 -9.43
N ASN A 192 -14.10 -5.15 -10.47
CA ASN A 192 -15.29 -4.31 -10.61
C ASN A 192 -16.51 -4.96 -9.93
N GLU A 193 -16.78 -6.24 -10.22
CA GLU A 193 -17.94 -6.96 -9.69
C GLU A 193 -17.57 -8.39 -9.26
N ILE A 194 -18.15 -8.86 -8.15
CA ILE A 194 -18.10 -10.27 -7.75
C ILE A 194 -19.51 -10.85 -7.66
N ASN A 195 -19.72 -11.96 -8.38
CA ASN A 195 -20.88 -12.82 -8.23
C ASN A 195 -20.48 -14.19 -7.63
N ASN A 196 -21.46 -15.01 -7.27
CA ASN A 196 -21.29 -16.37 -6.76
C ASN A 196 -20.56 -17.34 -7.69
N LYS A 197 -20.42 -17.03 -8.99
CA LYS A 197 -19.82 -17.95 -9.98
C LYS A 197 -18.59 -17.37 -10.70
N PHE A 198 -18.47 -16.06 -10.78
CA PHE A 198 -17.44 -15.36 -11.54
C PHE A 198 -17.23 -13.98 -10.93
N LEU A 199 -16.11 -13.36 -11.29
CA LEU A 199 -15.87 -11.94 -11.10
C LEU A 199 -15.68 -11.25 -12.45
N ILE A 200 -15.89 -9.94 -12.47
CA ILE A 200 -15.65 -9.05 -13.60
C ILE A 200 -14.55 -8.08 -13.17
N LEU A 201 -13.55 -7.91 -14.04
CA LEU A 201 -12.49 -6.93 -13.85
C LEU A 201 -12.83 -5.59 -14.52
N ASP A 202 -12.11 -4.53 -14.20
CA ASP A 202 -12.32 -3.18 -14.78
C ASP A 202 -12.09 -3.12 -16.29
N ASN A 203 -11.41 -4.11 -16.86
CA ASN A 203 -11.25 -4.28 -18.31
C ASN A 203 -12.33 -5.19 -18.94
N ASP A 204 -13.47 -5.35 -18.26
CA ASP A 204 -14.62 -6.19 -18.63
C ASP A 204 -14.34 -7.71 -18.73
N GLU A 205 -13.14 -8.16 -18.37
CA GLU A 205 -12.83 -9.58 -18.39
C GLU A 205 -13.54 -10.36 -17.29
N ARG A 206 -14.15 -11.49 -17.70
CA ARG A 206 -14.94 -12.34 -16.82
C ARG A 206 -14.19 -13.62 -16.44
N LEU A 207 -13.85 -13.75 -15.16
CA LEU A 207 -13.06 -14.88 -14.66
C LEU A 207 -13.86 -15.79 -13.71
N PRO A 208 -13.79 -17.12 -13.87
CA PRO A 208 -14.57 -18.06 -13.05
C PRO A 208 -13.99 -18.22 -11.63
N ILE A 209 -14.88 -18.35 -10.64
CA ILE A 209 -14.50 -18.63 -9.25
C ILE A 209 -14.81 -20.10 -8.95
N SER A 210 -13.81 -20.87 -8.47
CA SER A 210 -14.03 -22.26 -8.09
C SER A 210 -14.91 -22.35 -6.85
N LYS A 211 -15.75 -23.40 -6.77
CA LYS A 211 -16.62 -23.63 -5.59
C LYS A 211 -15.84 -23.60 -4.26
N SER A 212 -14.65 -24.19 -4.25
CA SER A 212 -13.79 -24.26 -3.06
C SER A 212 -13.24 -22.90 -2.62
N ASN A 213 -12.97 -21.98 -3.56
CA ASN A 213 -12.38 -20.68 -3.24
C ASN A 213 -13.41 -19.60 -2.91
N ARG A 214 -14.70 -19.79 -3.26
CA ARG A 214 -15.76 -18.77 -3.11
C ARG A 214 -15.76 -18.07 -1.77
N LYS A 215 -15.77 -18.83 -0.67
CA LYS A 215 -15.84 -18.29 0.68
C LYS A 215 -14.61 -17.44 0.99
N THR A 216 -13.42 -17.94 0.66
CA THR A 216 -12.16 -17.23 0.83
C THR A 216 -12.15 -15.95 0.01
N VAL A 217 -12.57 -16.00 -1.26
CA VAL A 217 -12.60 -14.83 -2.15
C VAL A 217 -13.49 -13.73 -1.59
N LEU A 218 -14.71 -14.04 -1.16
CA LEU A 218 -15.61 -13.05 -0.59
C LEU A 218 -15.08 -12.45 0.72
N ILE A 219 -14.48 -13.25 1.59
CA ILE A 219 -13.93 -12.76 2.86
C ILE A 219 -12.70 -11.87 2.61
N THR A 220 -11.77 -12.35 1.80
CA THR A 220 -10.52 -11.63 1.52
C THR A 220 -10.80 -10.35 0.74
N TYR A 221 -11.68 -10.36 -0.26
CA TYR A 221 -12.04 -9.14 -0.99
C TYR A 221 -12.78 -8.14 -0.12
N ARG A 222 -13.66 -8.58 0.79
CA ARG A 222 -14.26 -7.68 1.78
C ARG A 222 -13.22 -7.04 2.69
N LYS A 223 -12.25 -7.82 3.17
CA LYS A 223 -11.14 -7.31 3.97
C LYS A 223 -10.33 -6.29 3.16
N TYR A 224 -10.00 -6.62 1.92
CA TYR A 224 -9.32 -5.73 0.99
C TYR A 224 -10.08 -4.41 0.79
N LEU A 225 -11.40 -4.45 0.55
CA LEU A 225 -12.22 -3.24 0.47
C LEU A 225 -12.18 -2.45 1.78
N LEU A 226 -12.37 -3.09 2.93
CA LEU A 226 -12.30 -2.39 4.23
C LEU A 226 -10.94 -1.72 4.48
N GLU A 227 -9.87 -2.28 3.93
CA GLU A 227 -8.53 -1.71 3.98
C GLU A 227 -8.34 -0.58 2.95
N ASN A 228 -9.12 -0.54 1.86
CA ASN A 228 -8.91 0.37 0.71
C ASN A 228 -10.13 1.23 0.35
N ILE A 229 -11.13 1.40 1.24
CA ILE A 229 -12.27 2.29 0.97
C ILE A 229 -11.77 3.75 1.02
N ILE A 230 -11.69 4.37 -0.15
CA ILE A 230 -11.70 5.82 -0.33
C ILE A 230 -13.12 6.28 0.02
N TYR A 231 -13.26 7.08 1.08
CA TYR A 231 -14.50 7.78 1.35
C TYR A 231 -14.43 9.08 0.56
N ASP A 232 -15.20 9.16 -0.53
CA ASP A 232 -15.51 10.43 -1.21
C ASP A 232 -16.23 11.41 -0.26
#